data_AF-A0A0C3CMN5-F1
#
_entry.id   AF-A0A0C3CMN5-F1
#
_cell.length_a   1.000
_cell.length_b   1.000
_cell.length_c   1.000
_cell.angle_alpha   90.00
_cell.angle_beta   90.00
_cell.angle_gamma   90.00
#
_symmetry.space_group_name_H-M   'P 1'
#
loop_
_entity.id
_entity.type
_entity.pdbx_description
1 polymer ?
#
loop_
_entity_poly.entity_id
_entity_poly.type
_entity_poly.pdbx_seq_one_letter_code
_entity_poly.pdbx_strand_id
1 'polypeptide(L)'
;MWSAALLLSLLPLAFAEDFRILHRIHNPLGPPSPFFERGKLSLTSSASSLVASDNLGDDLLQFAETAQTLKGALYQVALKREGDEHEGQWSVSSVKACYLPKSTSETFIVHQTSDNKPFALDYFISPIPHDGSCPKRQTGSSPYELRQTSNTTLSISSPRLPPLYDDIIVCHFLETDC
;
A
#
# COMPACT_ATOMS: atom_id res chain seq x y z
N MET A 1 1.08 64.22 0.91
CA MET A 1 2.02 63.08 0.89
C MET A 1 1.27 61.86 1.37
N TRP A 2 0.86 60.96 0.47
CA TRP A 2 0.05 59.78 0.82
C TRP A 2 0.98 58.56 0.77
N SER A 3 1.25 57.97 1.94
CA SER A 3 2.01 56.73 2.04
C SER A 3 1.06 55.57 1.75
N ALA A 4 1.19 54.98 0.57
CA ALA A 4 0.54 53.72 0.24
C ALA A 4 1.28 52.59 0.98
N ALA A 5 0.67 52.06 2.04
CA ALA A 5 1.16 50.88 2.73
C ALA A 5 0.81 49.62 1.91
N LEU A 6 1.82 49.02 1.28
CA LEU A 6 1.73 47.71 0.65
C LEU A 6 1.64 46.63 1.74
N LEU A 7 0.42 46.16 1.99
CA LEU A 7 0.17 44.93 2.76
C LEU A 7 0.57 43.73 1.88
N LEU A 8 1.78 43.18 2.10
CA LEU A 8 2.12 41.84 1.62
C LEU A 8 1.31 40.83 2.44
N SER A 9 0.26 40.28 1.83
CA SER A 9 -0.42 39.10 2.34
C SER A 9 0.53 37.90 2.32
N LEU A 10 0.97 37.44 3.49
CA LEU A 10 1.58 36.12 3.66
C LEU A 10 0.52 35.06 3.35
N LEU A 11 0.55 34.51 2.13
CA LEU A 11 -0.20 33.28 1.84
C LEU A 11 0.45 32.15 2.65
N PRO A 12 -0.31 31.38 3.44
CA PRO A 12 0.23 30.17 4.05
C PRO A 12 0.61 29.20 2.93
N LEU A 13 1.90 28.86 2.82
CA LEU A 13 2.33 27.69 2.05
C LEU A 13 1.75 26.46 2.75
N ALA A 14 0.65 25.94 2.21
CA ALA A 14 0.22 24.59 2.54
C ALA A 14 1.25 23.65 1.91
N PHE A 15 2.12 23.07 2.74
CA PHE A 15 2.95 21.94 2.32
C PHE A 15 2.02 20.74 2.16
N ALA A 16 1.75 20.37 0.92
CA ALA A 16 1.14 19.08 0.63
C ALA A 16 2.27 18.04 0.67
N GLU A 17 2.23 17.12 1.64
CA GLU A 17 3.15 15.98 1.65
C GLU A 17 2.82 15.07 0.46
N ASP A 18 3.79 14.85 -0.40
CA ASP A 18 3.66 14.05 -1.62
C ASP A 18 3.99 12.57 -1.33
N PHE A 19 2.97 11.72 -1.28
CA PHE A 19 3.13 10.28 -1.12
C PHE A 19 2.94 9.55 -2.45
N ARG A 20 3.84 8.62 -2.76
CA ARG A 20 3.77 7.84 -4.00
C ARG A 20 3.68 6.36 -3.71
N ILE A 21 2.76 5.71 -4.41
CA ILE A 21 2.70 4.26 -4.46
C ILE A 21 3.46 3.81 -5.69
N LEU A 22 4.43 2.94 -5.48
CA LEU A 22 5.22 2.32 -6.52
C LEU A 22 4.86 0.84 -6.62
N HIS A 23 5.15 0.22 -7.76
CA HIS A 23 4.95 -1.22 -7.93
C HIS A 23 5.98 -1.88 -8.84
N ARG A 24 6.16 -3.20 -8.70
CA ARG A 24 7.01 -4.02 -9.57
C ARG A 24 6.65 -5.50 -9.51
N ILE A 25 7.16 -6.26 -10.46
CA ILE A 25 7.25 -7.72 -10.38
C ILE A 25 8.63 -8.13 -9.89
N HIS A 26 8.70 -8.74 -8.72
CA HIS A 26 9.92 -9.26 -8.12
C HIS A 26 10.02 -10.77 -8.30
N ASN A 27 11.15 -11.23 -8.82
CA ASN A 27 11.51 -12.65 -8.85
C ASN A 27 12.60 -12.92 -7.81
N PRO A 28 12.31 -13.70 -6.75
CA PRO A 28 13.30 -14.00 -5.71
C PRO A 28 14.57 -14.70 -6.22
N LEU A 29 14.49 -15.36 -7.38
CA LEU A 29 15.61 -16.08 -7.99
C LEU A 29 16.29 -15.29 -9.12
N GLY A 30 15.77 -14.12 -9.48
CA GLY A 30 16.24 -13.29 -10.58
C GLY A 30 16.92 -12.00 -10.10
N PRO A 31 17.46 -11.21 -11.04
CA PRO A 31 17.92 -9.86 -10.72
C PRO A 31 16.74 -8.98 -10.26
N PRO A 32 17.01 -7.98 -9.39
CA PRO A 32 15.98 -7.04 -8.97
C PRO A 32 15.47 -6.23 -10.17
N SER A 33 14.16 -6.07 -10.23
CA SER A 33 13.48 -5.21 -11.19
C SER A 33 13.26 -3.81 -10.60
N PRO A 34 13.22 -2.77 -11.43
CA PRO A 34 12.94 -1.42 -10.97
C PRO A 34 11.48 -1.28 -10.54
N PHE A 35 11.23 -0.33 -9.64
CA PHE A 35 9.89 0.13 -9.31
C PHE A 35 9.37 1.16 -10.32
N PHE A 36 8.10 1.03 -10.67
CA PHE A 36 7.35 1.98 -11.50
C PHE A 36 6.32 2.73 -10.66
N GLU A 37 5.88 3.91 -11.11
CA GLU A 37 4.85 4.66 -10.42
C GLU A 37 3.49 4.01 -10.65
N ARG A 38 2.85 3.57 -9.56
CA ARG A 38 1.47 3.06 -9.58
C ARG A 38 0.45 4.19 -9.46
N GLY A 39 0.78 5.20 -8.64
CA GLY A 39 -0.11 6.33 -8.41
C GLY A 39 0.34 7.23 -7.27
N LYS A 40 -0.37 8.33 -7.10
CA LYS A 40 -0.13 9.35 -6.08
C LYS A 40 -1.22 9.28 -5.01
N LEU A 41 -0.78 9.31 -3.77
CA LEU A 41 -1.62 9.17 -2.60
C LEU A 41 -1.79 10.54 -1.94
N SER A 42 -3.04 10.99 -1.82
CA SER A 42 -3.39 12.21 -1.10
C SER A 42 -4.04 11.83 0.22
N LEU A 43 -3.37 12.14 1.32
CA LEU A 43 -3.86 11.91 2.68
C LEU A 43 -4.22 13.25 3.29
N THR A 44 -5.47 13.39 3.72
CA THR A 44 -5.95 14.53 4.50
C THR A 44 -6.54 14.02 5.81
N SER A 45 -6.80 14.92 6.77
CA SER A 45 -7.37 14.54 8.07
C SER A 45 -8.76 13.88 7.98
N SER A 46 -9.49 14.06 6.88
CA SER A 46 -10.86 13.57 6.71
C SER A 46 -11.06 12.67 5.49
N ALA A 47 -10.12 12.65 4.53
CA ALA A 47 -10.26 11.91 3.30
C ALA A 47 -8.91 11.37 2.79
N SER A 48 -8.98 10.24 2.11
CA SER A 48 -7.84 9.60 1.45
C SER A 48 -8.21 9.28 0.01
N SER A 49 -7.34 9.63 -0.94
CA SER A 49 -7.52 9.27 -2.35
C SER A 49 -6.23 8.78 -2.99
N LEU A 50 -6.37 7.88 -3.95
CA LEU A 50 -5.28 7.36 -4.76
C LEU A 50 -5.58 7.67 -6.22
N VAL A 51 -4.72 8.46 -6.84
CA VAL A 51 -4.78 8.78 -8.27
C VAL A 51 -3.83 7.85 -9.00
N ALA A 52 -4.36 6.99 -9.86
CA ALA A 52 -3.57 6.07 -10.68
C ALA A 52 -2.62 6.82 -11.62
N SER A 53 -1.48 6.20 -11.93
CA SER A 53 -0.59 6.67 -13.00
C SER A 53 -1.18 6.33 -14.37
N ASP A 54 -0.79 7.10 -15.39
CA ASP A 54 -1.28 6.93 -16.76
C ASP A 54 -0.90 5.55 -17.35
N ASN A 55 0.27 5.03 -16.97
CA ASN A 55 0.82 3.77 -17.48
C ASN A 55 0.37 2.54 -16.69
N LEU A 56 -0.41 2.71 -15.61
CA LEU A 56 -0.80 1.64 -14.70
C LEU A 56 -1.39 0.43 -15.44
N GLY A 57 -2.22 0.70 -16.44
CA GLY A 57 -2.88 -0.31 -17.23
C GLY A 57 -1.92 -1.21 -18.00
N ASP A 58 -0.94 -0.59 -18.66
CA ASP A 58 0.08 -1.26 -19.46
C ASP A 58 1.07 -2.01 -18.56
N ASP A 59 1.47 -1.40 -17.44
CA ASP A 59 2.35 -2.00 -16.45
C ASP A 59 1.73 -3.29 -15.89
N LEU A 60 0.45 -3.25 -15.50
CA LEU A 60 -0.26 -4.43 -15.01
C LEU A 60 -0.37 -5.54 -16.05
N LEU A 61 -0.53 -5.19 -17.33
CA LEU A 61 -0.54 -6.15 -18.44
C LEU A 61 0.80 -6.83 -18.61
N GLN A 62 1.87 -6.07 -18.70
CA GLN A 62 3.22 -6.60 -18.78
C GLN A 62 3.55 -7.48 -17.56
N PHE A 63 3.13 -7.08 -16.38
CA PHE A 63 3.36 -7.80 -15.13
C PHE A 63 2.58 -9.11 -15.06
N ALA A 64 1.32 -9.11 -15.50
CA ALA A 64 0.49 -10.31 -15.60
C ALA A 64 1.08 -11.35 -16.57
N GLU A 65 1.65 -10.90 -17.69
CA GLU A 65 2.34 -11.77 -18.64
C GLU A 65 3.64 -12.34 -18.05
N THR A 66 4.46 -11.48 -17.43
CA THR A 66 5.72 -11.87 -16.80
C THR A 66 5.49 -12.86 -15.66
N ALA A 67 4.45 -12.66 -14.85
CA ALA A 67 4.09 -13.55 -13.75
C ALA A 67 3.75 -14.98 -14.20
N GLN A 68 3.34 -15.19 -15.45
CA GLN A 68 3.04 -16.51 -15.99
C GLN A 68 4.30 -17.33 -16.28
N THR A 69 5.40 -16.67 -16.63
CA THR A 69 6.66 -17.33 -16.98
C THR A 69 7.54 -17.56 -15.76
N LEU A 70 7.40 -16.71 -14.74
CA LEU A 70 8.21 -16.74 -13.53
C LEU A 70 7.51 -17.47 -12.38
N LYS A 71 7.98 -18.69 -12.07
CA LYS A 71 7.51 -19.43 -10.90
C LYS A 71 7.89 -18.70 -9.61
N GLY A 72 6.91 -18.50 -8.72
CA GLY A 72 7.13 -17.86 -7.44
C GLY A 72 7.32 -16.34 -7.50
N ALA A 73 7.02 -15.70 -8.64
CA ALA A 73 7.06 -14.26 -8.74
C ALA A 73 6.09 -13.58 -7.77
N LEU A 74 6.55 -12.48 -7.20
CA LEU A 74 5.80 -11.63 -6.28
C LEU A 74 5.49 -10.32 -6.97
N TYR A 75 4.28 -9.84 -6.80
CA TYR A 75 3.92 -8.48 -7.14
C TYR A 75 4.10 -7.64 -5.88
N GLN A 76 4.99 -6.65 -5.95
CA GLN A 76 5.34 -5.80 -4.83
C GLN A 76 4.76 -4.41 -5.04
N VAL A 77 4.30 -3.82 -3.95
CA VAL A 77 3.85 -2.43 -3.88
C VAL A 77 4.66 -1.75 -2.78
N ALA A 78 5.18 -0.57 -3.07
CA ALA A 78 5.96 0.21 -2.12
C ALA A 78 5.34 1.57 -1.86
N LEU A 79 5.38 2.02 -0.61
CA LEU A 79 5.09 3.40 -0.21
C LEU A 79 6.40 4.19 -0.16
N LYS A 80 6.53 5.18 -1.05
CA LYS A 80 7.59 6.18 -1.05
C LYS A 80 7.06 7.47 -0.41
N ARG A 81 7.74 7.96 0.62
CA ARG A 81 7.44 9.21 1.31
C ARG A 81 8.36 10.33 0.84
N GLU A 82 8.01 11.56 1.20
CA GLU A 82 8.87 12.70 1.00
C GLU A 82 10.22 12.51 1.72
N GLY A 83 11.32 12.81 1.04
CA GLY A 83 12.67 12.63 1.56
C GLY A 83 13.23 11.19 1.48
N ASP A 84 12.43 10.19 1.09
CA ASP A 84 12.96 8.85 0.82
C ASP A 84 13.72 8.84 -0.53
N GLU A 85 15.02 8.55 -0.49
CA GLU A 85 15.89 8.49 -1.67
C GLU A 85 16.19 7.07 -2.13
N HIS A 86 16.17 6.09 -1.21
CA HIS A 86 16.63 4.72 -1.47
C HIS A 86 15.52 3.69 -1.25
N GLU A 87 15.49 2.60 -2.05
CA GLU A 87 14.46 1.55 -1.94
C GLU A 87 14.38 0.93 -0.53
N GLY A 88 15.50 0.84 0.17
CA GLY A 88 15.56 0.28 1.53
C GLY A 88 14.83 1.10 2.59
N GLN A 89 14.42 2.33 2.26
CA GLN A 89 13.60 3.17 3.14
C GLN A 89 12.10 2.92 2.93
N TRP A 90 11.69 2.42 1.76
CA TRP A 90 10.27 2.31 1.41
C TRP A 90 9.61 1.16 2.18
N SER A 91 8.34 1.35 2.55
CA SER A 91 7.54 0.25 3.11
C SER A 91 7.00 -0.59 1.96
N VAL A 92 7.39 -1.88 1.89
CA VAL A 92 7.04 -2.79 0.81
C VAL A 92 6.06 -3.86 1.29
N SER A 93 4.95 -4.00 0.59
CA SER A 93 4.02 -5.13 0.72
C SER A 93 4.08 -6.00 -0.53
N SER A 94 3.74 -7.28 -0.42
CA SER A 94 3.90 -8.24 -1.52
C SER A 94 2.81 -9.30 -1.54
N VAL A 95 2.34 -9.63 -2.74
CA VAL A 95 1.40 -10.73 -3.00
C VAL A 95 1.95 -11.63 -4.11
N LYS A 96 1.44 -12.86 -4.24
CA LYS A 96 1.84 -13.73 -5.36
C LYS A 96 1.36 -13.11 -6.67
N ALA A 97 2.26 -12.92 -7.63
CA ALA A 97 1.94 -12.24 -8.89
C ALA A 97 0.91 -13.01 -9.73
N CYS A 98 0.84 -14.33 -9.56
CA CYS A 98 -0.12 -15.20 -10.24
C CYS A 98 -1.60 -14.87 -9.93
N TYR A 99 -1.88 -14.04 -8.91
CA TYR A 99 -3.22 -13.60 -8.59
C TYR A 99 -3.67 -12.38 -9.41
N LEU A 100 -2.74 -11.59 -9.97
CA LEU A 100 -3.06 -10.35 -10.71
C LEU A 100 -4.10 -10.55 -11.81
N PRO A 101 -4.02 -11.58 -12.69
CA PRO A 101 -4.95 -11.71 -13.81
C PRO A 101 -6.39 -12.05 -13.39
N LYS A 102 -6.57 -12.62 -12.19
CA LYS A 102 -7.88 -13.05 -11.66
C LYS A 102 -8.43 -12.14 -10.57
N SER A 103 -7.63 -11.19 -10.11
CA SER A 103 -8.06 -10.23 -9.11
C SER A 103 -9.11 -9.29 -9.70
N THR A 104 -10.15 -9.01 -8.93
CA THR A 104 -11.20 -8.05 -9.28
C THR A 104 -11.23 -6.87 -8.31
N SER A 105 -10.46 -6.93 -7.24
CA SER A 105 -10.42 -5.92 -6.20
C SER A 105 -9.08 -5.90 -5.51
N GLU A 106 -8.71 -4.72 -5.02
CA GLU A 106 -7.50 -4.53 -4.27
C GLU A 106 -7.74 -3.56 -3.13
N THR A 107 -6.95 -3.70 -2.07
CA THR A 107 -7.09 -2.91 -0.86
C THR A 107 -5.72 -2.45 -0.40
N PHE A 108 -5.59 -1.15 -0.20
CA PHE A 108 -4.43 -0.51 0.41
C PHE A 108 -4.81 -0.09 1.84
N ILE A 109 -3.98 -0.47 2.80
CA ILE A 109 -4.07 0.01 4.18
C ILE A 109 -2.81 0.80 4.47
N VAL A 110 -2.96 2.10 4.65
CA VAL A 110 -1.85 3.01 4.97
C VAL A 110 -1.85 3.23 6.47
N HIS A 111 -0.78 2.80 7.13
CA HIS A 111 -0.61 2.99 8.57
C HIS A 111 0.08 4.32 8.83
N GLN A 112 -0.50 5.11 9.73
CA GLN A 112 0.00 6.42 10.13
C GLN A 112 0.44 6.44 11.59
N THR A 113 1.35 7.34 11.94
CA THR A 113 1.70 7.66 13.32
C THR A 113 0.63 8.57 13.96
N SER A 114 0.78 8.90 15.25
CA SER A 114 -0.07 9.90 15.93
C SER A 114 -0.05 11.27 15.25
N ASP A 115 1.02 11.56 14.51
CA ASP A 115 1.27 12.83 13.84
C ASP A 115 0.78 12.81 12.38
N ASN A 116 -0.08 11.84 12.02
CA ASN A 116 -0.62 11.60 10.68
C ASN A 116 0.43 11.29 9.59
N LYS A 117 1.66 10.96 9.98
CA LYS A 117 2.71 10.60 9.02
C LYS A 117 2.59 9.14 8.64
N PRO A 118 2.40 8.80 7.35
CA PRO A 118 2.33 7.40 6.94
C PRO A 118 3.71 6.76 7.07
N PHE A 119 3.76 5.54 7.60
CA PHE A 119 5.02 4.83 7.83
C PHE A 119 5.03 3.41 7.25
N ALA A 120 3.86 2.77 7.15
CA ALA A 120 3.75 1.42 6.58
C ALA A 120 2.56 1.30 5.62
N LEU A 121 2.65 0.31 4.73
CA LEU A 121 1.65 -0.01 3.74
C LEU A 121 1.38 -1.52 3.73
N ASP A 122 0.12 -1.89 3.86
CA ASP A 122 -0.35 -3.24 3.52
C ASP A 122 -1.13 -3.21 2.20
N TYR A 123 -0.90 -4.24 1.39
CA TYR A 123 -1.56 -4.42 0.11
C TYR A 123 -2.19 -5.81 0.03
N PHE A 124 -3.48 -5.84 -0.28
CA PHE A 124 -4.25 -7.06 -0.43
C PHE A 124 -4.93 -7.07 -1.79
N ILE A 125 -5.11 -8.26 -2.35
CA ILE A 125 -5.85 -8.45 -3.60
C ILE A 125 -6.86 -9.56 -3.43
N SER A 126 -7.97 -9.49 -4.15
CA SER A 126 -9.02 -10.49 -4.05
C SER A 126 -9.76 -10.71 -5.38
N PRO A 127 -10.23 -11.94 -5.66
CA PRO A 127 -10.22 -13.10 -4.77
C PRO A 127 -8.87 -13.86 -4.75
N ILE A 128 -8.53 -14.44 -3.60
CA ILE A 128 -7.43 -15.40 -3.45
C ILE A 128 -8.06 -16.78 -3.16
N PRO A 129 -7.62 -17.86 -3.82
CA PRO A 129 -8.07 -19.22 -3.50
C PRO A 129 -7.88 -19.55 -2.02
N HIS A 130 -8.80 -20.33 -1.43
CA HIS A 130 -8.75 -20.68 0.00
C HIS A 130 -7.46 -21.39 0.44
N ASP A 131 -6.85 -22.15 -0.48
CA ASP A 131 -5.58 -22.84 -0.24
C ASP A 131 -4.35 -21.94 -0.49
N GLY A 132 -4.57 -20.68 -0.86
CA GLY A 132 -3.51 -19.76 -1.24
C GLY A 132 -2.68 -20.25 -2.42
N SER A 133 -3.17 -21.18 -3.24
CA SER A 133 -2.42 -21.69 -4.39
C SER A 133 -2.57 -20.78 -5.60
N CYS A 134 -1.56 -20.77 -6.47
CA CYS A 134 -1.69 -20.10 -7.76
C CYS A 134 -2.64 -20.90 -8.65
N PRO A 135 -3.62 -20.25 -9.31
CA PRO A 135 -4.51 -20.94 -10.24
C PRO A 135 -3.72 -21.68 -11.32
N LYS A 136 -4.06 -22.94 -11.57
CA LYS A 136 -3.42 -23.73 -12.64
C LYS A 136 -3.70 -23.09 -13.99
N ARG A 137 -2.66 -23.00 -14.83
CA ARG A 137 -2.77 -22.54 -16.21
C ARG A 137 -3.63 -23.55 -16.97
N GLN A 138 -4.73 -23.09 -17.58
CA GLN A 138 -5.49 -23.94 -18.48
C GLN A 138 -4.76 -23.96 -19.82
N THR A 139 -4.30 -25.13 -20.25
CA THR A 139 -3.74 -25.34 -21.59
C THR A 139 -4.82 -25.06 -22.63
N GLY A 140 -4.64 -24.01 -23.43
CA GLY A 140 -5.54 -23.64 -24.53
C GLY A 140 -6.42 -22.40 -24.30
N SER A 141 -6.33 -21.73 -23.13
CA SER A 141 -7.01 -20.44 -22.95
C SER A 141 -6.25 -19.31 -23.67
N SER A 142 -6.99 -18.44 -24.35
CA SER A 142 -6.56 -17.11 -24.83
C SER A 142 -5.63 -16.41 -23.82
N PRO A 143 -4.70 -15.52 -24.24
CA PRO A 143 -4.05 -14.61 -23.31
C PRO A 143 -5.11 -14.02 -22.39
N TYR A 144 -4.89 -14.12 -21.07
CA TYR A 144 -5.82 -13.64 -20.06
C TYR A 144 -6.13 -12.19 -20.41
N GLU A 145 -7.37 -11.90 -20.83
CA GLU A 145 -7.85 -10.54 -20.87
C GLU A 145 -7.81 -10.05 -19.44
N LEU A 146 -6.86 -9.15 -19.15
CA LEU A 146 -6.87 -8.45 -17.88
C LEU A 146 -8.20 -7.73 -17.79
N ARG A 147 -9.04 -8.16 -16.85
CA ARG A 147 -10.16 -7.35 -16.44
C ARG A 147 -9.57 -6.18 -15.66
N GLN A 148 -9.29 -5.11 -16.39
CA GLN A 148 -8.69 -3.86 -15.90
C GLN A 148 -9.65 -3.05 -15.00
N THR A 149 -10.57 -3.74 -14.33
CA THR A 149 -11.53 -3.18 -13.37
C THR A 149 -11.18 -3.72 -11.99
N SER A 150 -10.01 -3.31 -11.48
CA SER A 150 -9.69 -3.56 -10.07
C SER A 150 -10.44 -2.52 -9.25
N ASN A 151 -11.46 -2.94 -8.50
CA ASN A 151 -12.06 -2.08 -7.50
C ASN A 151 -11.01 -1.78 -6.42
N THR A 152 -10.47 -0.57 -6.44
CA THR A 152 -9.43 -0.13 -5.50
C THR A 152 -10.04 0.48 -4.26
N THR A 153 -9.75 -0.13 -3.11
CA THR A 153 -10.13 0.40 -1.79
C THR A 153 -8.88 0.96 -1.11
N LEU A 154 -9.00 2.16 -0.55
CA LEU A 154 -7.95 2.79 0.24
C LEU A 154 -8.48 3.05 1.65
N SER A 155 -7.71 2.66 2.66
CA SER A 155 -8.05 2.85 4.06
C SER A 155 -6.84 3.36 4.84
N ILE A 156 -7.12 4.17 5.86
CA ILE A 156 -6.11 4.68 6.80
C ILE A 156 -6.25 3.93 8.13
N SER A 157 -5.12 3.52 8.68
CA SER A 157 -5.02 2.89 9.99
C SER A 157 -4.21 3.78 10.93
N SER A 158 -4.85 4.30 11.97
CA SER A 158 -4.20 5.10 13.02
C SER A 158 -3.78 4.23 14.21
N PRO A 159 -2.77 4.64 15.01
CA PRO A 159 -2.31 3.86 16.14
C PRO A 159 -3.45 3.65 17.15
N ARG A 160 -3.62 2.41 17.60
CA ARG A 160 -4.56 2.07 18.66
C ARG A 160 -3.78 1.80 19.93
N LEU A 161 -4.21 2.39 21.04
CA LEU A 161 -3.72 1.99 22.35
C LEU A 161 -4.18 0.55 22.62
N PRO A 162 -3.34 -0.29 23.23
CA PRO A 162 -3.78 -1.58 23.70
C PRO A 162 -4.96 -1.38 24.68
N PRO A 163 -5.90 -2.33 24.76
CA PRO A 163 -6.94 -2.26 25.77
C PRO A 163 -6.28 -2.17 27.14
N LEU A 164 -6.76 -1.24 27.98
CA LEU A 164 -6.34 -1.17 29.37
C LEU A 164 -6.84 -2.45 30.06
N TYR A 165 -5.98 -3.09 30.85
CA TYR A 165 -6.41 -4.18 31.71
C TYR A 165 -7.37 -3.60 32.75
N ASP A 166 -8.66 -3.87 32.61
CA ASP A 166 -9.60 -3.72 33.71
C ASP A 166 -9.24 -4.80 34.75
N ASP A 167 -8.76 -4.35 35.91
CA ASP A 167 -8.56 -5.11 37.14
C ASP A 167 -7.78 -6.43 37.02
N ILE A 168 -6.45 -6.34 37.05
CA ILE A 168 -5.68 -7.41 37.69
C ILE A 168 -6.12 -7.40 39.16
N ILE A 169 -7.03 -8.32 39.51
CA ILE A 169 -7.17 -8.81 40.88
C ILE A 169 -5.79 -9.30 41.26
N VAL A 170 -5.04 -8.48 41.99
CA VAL A 170 -3.90 -8.93 42.75
C VAL A 170 -4.48 -9.89 43.77
N CYS A 171 -4.45 -11.19 43.46
CA CYS A 171 -4.56 -12.21 44.48
C CYS A 171 -3.37 -11.99 45.41
N HIS A 172 -3.62 -11.20 46.45
CA HIS A 172 -2.73 -11.06 47.57
C HIS A 172 -2.50 -12.47 48.08
N PHE A 173 -1.27 -12.94 47.91
CA PHE A 173 -0.81 -14.23 48.40
C PHE A 173 -1.08 -14.23 49.90
N LEU A 174 -2.05 -15.04 50.33
CA LEU A 174 -2.36 -15.28 51.73
C LEU A 174 -1.15 -15.96 52.37
N GLU A 175 -0.34 -15.22 53.10
CA GLU A 175 0.23 -15.74 54.33
C GLU A 175 -0.74 -15.36 55.45
N THR A 176 -1.71 -16.24 55.72
CA THR A 176 -2.16 -16.75 57.04
C THR A 176 -3.60 -17.26 56.98
N ASP A 177 -3.69 -18.56 57.22
CA ASP A 177 -4.82 -19.37 57.74
C ASP A 177 -6.09 -19.57 56.89
N CYS A 178 -6.20 -20.79 56.36
CA CYS A 178 -7.45 -21.53 56.18
C CYS A 178 -7.92 -22.17 57.49
#